data_AF-A0A7Y7NN71-F1
#
_entry.id   AF-A0A7Y7NN71-F1
#
_cell.length_a   1.000
_cell.length_b   1.000
_cell.length_c   1.000
_cell.angle_alpha   90.00
_cell.angle_beta   90.00
_cell.angle_gamma   90.00
#
_symmetry.space_group_name_H-M   'P 1'
#
loop_
_entity.id
_entity.type
_entity.pdbx_description
1 polymer ?
#
loop_
_entity_poly.entity_id
_entity_poly.type
_entity_poly.pdbx_seq_one_letter_code
_entity_poly.pdbx_strand_id
1 'polypeptide(L)'
;MKINFISVCLLTVSFLAGCSIAPERSVTRQELYKTNVFSEFTIKDSPESVLATLNREGEVVLEGKTRLGDEYFVKILATNSGLKIRLYAK
;
A
#
# COMPACT_ATOMS: atom_id res chain seq x y z
N MET A 1 -4.00 41.15 -22.98
CA MET A 1 -4.59 39.86 -22.62
C MET A 1 -4.99 39.94 -21.14
N LYS A 2 -6.28 40.12 -20.82
CA LYS A 2 -6.74 40.26 -19.42
C LYS A 2 -6.83 38.86 -18.80
N ILE A 3 -5.86 38.52 -17.98
CA ILE A 3 -5.88 37.26 -17.21
C ILE A 3 -6.99 37.40 -16.17
N ASN A 4 -8.11 36.70 -16.38
CA ASN A 4 -9.21 36.66 -15.43
C ASN A 4 -8.77 35.85 -14.20
N PHE A 5 -8.52 36.56 -13.11
CA PHE A 5 -8.06 36.00 -11.82
C PHE A 5 -8.96 34.85 -11.32
N ILE A 6 -10.25 34.89 -11.66
CA ILE A 6 -11.25 33.87 -11.34
C ILE A 6 -10.96 32.54 -12.06
N SER A 7 -10.55 32.59 -13.34
CA SER A 7 -10.18 31.38 -14.09
C SER A 7 -8.91 30.74 -13.54
N VAL A 8 -7.96 31.54 -13.05
CA VAL A 8 -6.72 31.03 -12.46
C VAL A 8 -7.02 30.32 -11.13
N CYS A 9 -7.89 30.89 -10.28
CA CYS A 9 -8.31 30.25 -9.03
C CYS A 9 -9.09 28.94 -9.25
N LEU A 10 -9.96 28.89 -10.25
CA LEU A 10 -10.75 27.68 -10.54
C LEU A 10 -9.85 26.52 -11.02
N LEU A 11 -8.79 26.84 -11.77
CA LEU A 11 -7.83 25.87 -12.26
C LEU A 11 -6.98 25.30 -11.11
N THR A 12 -6.48 26.15 -10.21
CA THR A 12 -5.66 25.70 -9.06
C THR A 12 -6.43 24.81 -8.07
N VAL A 13 -7.71 25.07 -7.83
CA VAL A 13 -8.54 24.20 -6.95
C VAL A 13 -8.70 22.79 -7.53
N SER A 14 -8.81 22.68 -8.87
CA SER A 14 -9.00 21.38 -9.54
C SER A 14 -7.76 20.48 -9.46
N PHE A 15 -6.56 21.05 -9.36
CA PHE A 15 -5.31 20.29 -9.21
C PHE A 15 -5.07 19.77 -7.79
N LEU A 16 -5.77 20.28 -6.78
CA LEU A 16 -5.56 19.93 -5.37
C LEU A 16 -6.46 18.76 -4.89
N ALA A 17 -7.39 18.28 -5.72
CA ALA A 17 -8.32 17.19 -5.37
C ALA A 17 -7.74 15.77 -5.56
N GLY A 18 -6.49 15.63 -6.01
CA GLY A 18 -5.83 14.35 -6.31
C GLY A 18 -5.09 13.71 -5.14
N CYS A 19 -5.45 14.01 -3.89
CA CYS A 19 -4.68 13.60 -2.73
C CYS A 19 -5.17 12.25 -2.18
N SER A 20 -4.37 11.22 -2.44
CA SER A 20 -4.34 9.92 -1.76
C SER A 20 -5.71 9.29 -1.48
N ILE A 21 -6.29 8.67 -2.50
CA ILE A 21 -7.47 7.85 -2.28
C ILE A 21 -7.04 6.62 -1.49
N ALA A 22 -7.53 6.51 -0.25
CA ALA A 22 -7.42 5.29 0.53
C ALA A 22 -8.02 4.12 -0.28
N PRO A 23 -7.58 2.88 -0.05
CA PRO A 23 -8.11 1.73 -0.77
C PRO A 23 -9.64 1.67 -0.66
N GLU A 24 -10.29 1.45 -1.80
CA GLU A 24 -11.76 1.46 -1.95
C GLU A 24 -12.45 0.42 -1.05
N ARG A 25 -11.71 -0.63 -0.65
CA ARG A 25 -12.11 -1.63 0.32
C ARG A 25 -11.03 -1.85 1.35
N SER A 26 -11.42 -1.90 2.62
CA SER A 26 -10.54 -2.30 3.70
C SER A 26 -10.16 -3.78 3.60
N VAL A 27 -8.86 -4.04 3.69
CA VAL A 27 -8.24 -5.34 3.86
C VAL A 27 -8.57 -5.85 5.26
N THR A 28 -8.95 -7.12 5.33
CA THR A 28 -9.23 -7.85 6.57
C THR A 28 -8.04 -8.70 7.01
N ARG A 29 -7.98 -9.06 8.30
CA ARG A 29 -6.97 -10.01 8.80
C ARG A 29 -7.03 -11.34 8.03
N GLN A 30 -8.22 -11.87 7.76
CA GLN A 30 -8.33 -13.14 7.04
C GLN A 30 -7.72 -13.08 5.64
N GLU A 31 -7.89 -11.96 4.91
CA GLU A 31 -7.26 -11.78 3.60
C GLU A 31 -5.74 -11.71 3.71
N LEU A 32 -5.21 -11.01 4.71
CA LEU A 32 -3.78 -10.94 4.95
C LEU A 32 -3.19 -12.32 5.27
N TYR A 33 -3.81 -13.09 6.16
CA TYR A 33 -3.34 -14.43 6.50
C TYR A 33 -3.45 -15.45 5.36
N LYS A 34 -4.44 -15.30 4.46
CA LYS A 34 -4.56 -16.13 3.25
C LYS A 34 -3.37 -16.00 2.31
N THR A 35 -2.57 -14.93 2.42
CA THR A 35 -1.38 -14.74 1.59
C THR A 35 -0.18 -15.56 2.03
N ASN A 36 -0.22 -16.19 3.22
CA ASN A 36 0.90 -16.94 3.81
C ASN A 36 2.19 -16.13 4.02
N VAL A 37 2.16 -14.80 3.88
CA VAL A 37 3.37 -13.97 3.94
C VAL A 37 4.12 -14.10 5.28
N PHE A 38 3.39 -14.19 6.39
CA PHE A 38 3.96 -14.37 7.74
C PHE A 38 4.39 -15.82 8.04
N SER A 39 3.97 -16.80 7.24
CA SER A 39 4.44 -18.17 7.35
C SER A 39 5.65 -18.47 6.47
N GLU A 40 5.76 -17.76 5.34
CA GLU A 40 6.87 -17.89 4.39
C GLU A 40 8.08 -17.04 4.79
N PHE A 41 7.84 -15.86 5.36
CA PHE A 41 8.88 -14.91 5.74
C PHE A 41 8.87 -14.62 7.24
N THR A 42 10.07 -14.52 7.80
CA THR A 42 10.29 -13.86 9.08
C THR A 42 10.22 -12.36 8.84
N ILE A 43 9.14 -11.72 9.30
CA ILE A 43 8.87 -10.29 9.17
C ILE A 43 8.90 -9.68 10.57
N LYS A 44 9.50 -8.48 10.70
CA LYS A 44 9.61 -7.77 11.99
C LYS A 44 8.31 -7.06 12.39
N ASP A 45 7.60 -6.51 11.41
CA ASP A 45 6.33 -5.81 11.62
C ASP A 45 5.22 -6.76 12.06
N SER A 46 4.38 -6.32 13.00
CA SER A 46 3.21 -7.12 13.41
C SER A 46 2.15 -7.17 12.31
N PRO A 47 1.35 -8.26 12.22
CA PRO A 47 0.23 -8.34 11.29
C PRO A 47 -0.75 -7.16 11.39
N GLU A 48 -0.97 -6.64 12.60
CA GLU A 48 -1.82 -5.49 12.87
C GLU A 48 -1.24 -4.20 12.29
N SER A 49 0.07 -4.00 12.43
CA SER A 49 0.78 -2.84 11.86
C SER A 49 0.72 -2.87 10.33
N VAL A 50 0.95 -4.05 9.75
CA VAL A 50 0.85 -4.29 8.31
C VAL A 50 -0.56 -4.03 7.80
N LEU A 51 -1.58 -4.55 8.50
CA LEU A 51 -2.98 -4.35 8.15
C LEU A 51 -3.38 -2.87 8.22
N ALA A 52 -2.97 -2.16 9.27
CA ALA A 52 -3.25 -0.74 9.43
C ALA A 52 -2.62 0.07 8.29
N THR A 53 -1.37 -0.23 7.93
CA THR A 53 -0.66 0.43 6.82
C THR A 53 -1.35 0.14 5.49
N LEU A 54 -1.69 -1.12 5.21
CA LEU A 54 -2.43 -1.50 3.99
C LEU A 54 -3.76 -0.77 3.86
N ASN A 55 -4.49 -0.60 4.97
CA ASN A 55 -5.78 0.10 4.96
C ASN A 55 -5.67 1.62 4.88
N ARG A 56 -4.53 2.19 5.26
CA ARG A 56 -4.29 3.64 5.18
C ARG A 56 -3.68 4.04 3.83
N GLU A 57 -2.70 3.28 3.35
CA GLU A 57 -1.86 3.63 2.20
C GLU A 57 -2.16 2.80 0.95
N GLY A 58 -2.92 1.71 1.06
CA GLY A 58 -3.16 0.76 -0.04
C GLY A 58 -1.97 -0.14 -0.37
N GLU A 59 -0.80 0.09 0.20
CA GLU A 59 0.39 -0.73 0.00
C GLU A 59 1.34 -0.71 1.20
N VAL A 60 2.21 -1.72 1.28
CA VAL A 60 3.31 -1.77 2.24
C VAL A 60 4.50 -2.51 1.65
N VAL A 61 5.71 -2.11 2.04
CA VAL A 61 6.96 -2.83 1.73
C VAL A 61 7.58 -3.27 3.05
N LEU A 62 7.87 -4.57 3.16
CA LEU A 62 8.36 -5.21 4.37
C LEU A 62 9.71 -5.84 4.12
N GLU A 63 10.57 -5.85 5.12
CA GLU A 63 11.76 -6.71 5.12
C GLU A 63 11.36 -8.12 5.54
N GLY A 64 11.62 -9.11 4.68
CA GLY A 64 11.31 -10.51 4.94
C GLY A 64 12.56 -11.38 4.77
N LYS A 65 12.74 -12.34 5.68
CA LYS A 65 13.79 -13.35 5.59
C LYS A 65 13.19 -14.74 5.47
N THR A 66 13.59 -15.52 4.47
CA THR A 66 13.12 -16.91 4.32
C THR A 66 13.75 -17.81 5.37
N ARG A 67 13.23 -19.04 5.51
CA ARG A 67 13.84 -20.06 6.40
C ARG A 67 15.27 -20.44 5.98
N LEU A 68 15.60 -20.30 4.70
CA LEU A 68 16.93 -20.58 4.15
C LEU A 68 17.91 -19.43 4.39
N GLY A 69 17.40 -18.26 4.79
CA GLY A 69 18.18 -17.09 5.15
C GLY A 69 18.25 -16.01 4.08
N ASP A 70 17.62 -16.22 2.92
CA ASP A 70 17.54 -15.23 1.85
C ASP A 70 16.69 -14.03 2.27
N GLU A 71 17.16 -12.82 1.95
CA GLU A 71 16.50 -11.56 2.32
C GLU A 71 15.78 -10.95 1.12
N TYR A 72 14.55 -10.49 1.35
CA TYR A 72 13.69 -9.89 0.35
C TYR A 72 13.01 -8.63 0.87
N PHE A 73 12.77 -7.69 -0.04
CA PHE A 73 11.71 -6.71 0.10
C PHE A 73 10.40 -7.32 -0.40
N VAL A 74 9.47 -7.51 0.52
CA VAL A 74 8.14 -8.06 0.27
C VAL A 74 7.16 -6.89 0.12
N LYS A 75 6.76 -6.59 -1.11
CA LYS A 75 5.76 -5.56 -1.39
C LYS A 75 4.37 -6.19 -1.45
N ILE A 76 3.45 -5.69 -0.62
CA ILE A 76 2.05 -6.09 -0.59
C ILE A 76 1.20 -4.93 -1.09
N LEU A 77 0.32 -5.20 -2.04
CA LEU A 77 -0.60 -4.25 -2.65
C LEU A 77 -2.05 -4.66 -2.35
N ALA A 78 -2.83 -3.74 -1.78
CA ALA A 78 -4.28 -3.87 -1.68
C ALA A 78 -4.91 -3.48 -3.02
N THR A 79 -5.58 -4.42 -3.68
CA THR A 79 -6.25 -4.21 -4.97
C THR A 79 -7.73 -4.59 -4.86
N ASN A 80 -8.54 -4.15 -5.82
CA ASN A 80 -9.95 -4.52 -5.89
C ASN A 80 -10.17 -6.05 -6.01
N SER A 81 -9.17 -6.79 -6.48
CA SER A 81 -9.17 -8.25 -6.56
C SER A 81 -8.62 -8.97 -5.32
N GLY A 82 -8.19 -8.23 -4.29
CA GLY A 82 -7.51 -8.76 -3.10
C GLY A 82 -6.05 -8.33 -3.01
N LEU A 83 -5.24 -9.10 -2.29
CA LEU A 83 -3.83 -8.76 -2.05
C LEU A 83 -2.92 -9.34 -3.13
N LYS A 84 -2.00 -8.51 -3.65
CA LYS A 84 -0.92 -8.95 -4.55
C LYS A 84 0.43 -8.80 -3.87
N ILE A 85 1.25 -9.85 -3.93
CA ILE A 85 2.60 -9.87 -3.37
C ILE A 85 3.63 -9.78 -4.51
N ARG A 86 4.66 -8.97 -4.30
CA ARG A 86 5.87 -8.93 -5.14
C ARG A 86 7.10 -9.05 -4.26
N LEU A 87 8.08 -9.83 -4.73
CA LEU A 87 9.32 -10.08 -4.03
C LEU A 87 10.47 -9.45 -4.81
N TYR A 88 11.34 -8.75 -4.11
CA TYR A 88 12.57 -8.18 -4.66
C TYR A 88 13.73 -8.66 -3.78
N ALA A 89 14.74 -9.30 -4.36
CA ALA A 89 15.94 -9.68 -3.62
C ALA A 89 16.61 -8.42 -3.03
N LYS A 90 17.08 -8.51 -1.79
CA LYS A 90 17.79 -7.43 -1.11
C LYS A 90 19.28 -7.42 -1.42
#